data_AF-A0A0N4ZH46-F1
#
_entry.id   AF-A0A0N4ZH46-F1
#
_cell.length_a   1.000
_cell.length_b   1.000
_cell.length_c   1.000
_cell.angle_alpha   90.00
_cell.angle_beta   90.00
_cell.angle_gamma   90.00
#
_symmetry.space_group_name_H-M   'P 1'
#
loop_
_entity.id
_entity.type
_entity.pdbx_description
1 polymer ?
#
loop_
_entity_poly.entity_id
_entity_poly.type
_entity_poly.pdbx_seq_one_letter_code
_entity_poly.pdbx_strand_id
1 'polypeptide(L)'
;MDVDVNDQIMNEETFDDNNNEEFYSLKLINLDTRCSPFDLMQFSTSYGLNPCYVDSFRDGIGIVAFRKMNDLKKFVELLNVTPAIPLLMGGLTSFSIDDTEKNKGRKRRGERDDDTTLSKCFKQDY
;
A
#
# COMPACT_ATOMS: atom_id res chain seq x y z
N MET A 1 4.29 -66.29 -21.19
CA MET A 1 5.09 -65.31 -20.44
C MET A 1 4.52 -63.98 -20.83
N ASP A 2 3.45 -63.61 -20.14
CA ASP A 2 2.66 -62.42 -20.44
C ASP A 2 3.25 -61.30 -19.59
N VAL A 3 3.86 -60.34 -20.27
CA VAL A 3 4.57 -59.23 -19.66
C VAL A 3 3.53 -58.18 -19.29
N ASP A 4 3.28 -58.06 -18.00
CA ASP A 4 2.38 -57.07 -17.40
C ASP A 4 2.95 -55.66 -17.64
N VAL A 5 2.32 -54.90 -18.53
CA VAL A 5 2.69 -53.52 -18.85
C VAL A 5 2.14 -52.66 -17.71
N ASN A 6 2.99 -52.48 -16.69
CA ASN A 6 2.70 -51.60 -15.57
C ASN A 6 2.56 -50.16 -16.07
N ASP A 7 1.32 -49.66 -16.06
CA ASP A 7 0.94 -48.28 -16.40
C ASP A 7 1.83 -47.30 -15.64
N GLN A 8 2.69 -46.59 -16.38
CA GLN A 8 3.31 -45.37 -15.90
C GLN A 8 2.23 -44.30 -15.84
N ILE A 9 1.57 -44.19 -14.68
CA ILE A 9 0.84 -43.00 -14.30
C ILE A 9 1.89 -41.90 -14.17
N MET A 10 2.11 -41.18 -15.27
CA MET A 10 2.75 -39.87 -15.21
C MET A 10 1.88 -39.03 -14.29
N ASN A 11 2.45 -38.62 -13.16
CA ASN A 11 1.92 -37.51 -12.41
C ASN A 11 1.97 -36.31 -13.35
N GLU A 12 0.82 -36.04 -13.97
CA GLU A 12 0.54 -34.76 -14.59
C GLU A 12 0.59 -33.76 -13.45
N GLU A 13 1.78 -33.22 -13.20
CA GLU A 13 1.93 -32.00 -12.44
C GLU A 13 1.07 -30.99 -13.18
N THR A 14 -0.12 -30.73 -12.63
CA THR A 14 -0.90 -29.55 -12.95
C THR A 14 0.06 -28.38 -12.80
N PHE A 15 0.56 -27.89 -13.93
CA PHE A 15 1.15 -26.57 -14.06
C PHE A 15 0.00 -25.61 -13.75
N ASP A 16 -0.18 -25.33 -12.46
CA ASP A 16 -0.95 -24.20 -12.00
C ASP A 16 -0.16 -22.98 -12.47
N ASP A 17 -0.48 -22.51 -13.69
CA ASP A 17 0.10 -21.33 -14.33
C ASP A 17 -0.42 -20.04 -13.67
N ASN A 18 -0.43 -20.04 -12.34
CA ASN A 18 -0.60 -18.85 -11.52
C ASN A 18 0.79 -18.23 -11.35
N ASN A 19 1.22 -17.50 -12.38
CA ASN A 19 2.29 -16.51 -12.32
C ASN A 19 1.90 -15.31 -11.42
N ASN A 20 1.38 -15.59 -10.22
CA ASN A 20 1.21 -14.58 -9.18
C ASN A 20 2.60 -14.28 -8.61
N GLU A 21 3.39 -13.48 -9.33
CA GLU A 21 4.49 -12.77 -8.71
C GLU A 21 3.88 -11.93 -7.57
N GLU A 22 4.03 -12.43 -6.34
CA GLU A 22 3.46 -11.76 -5.17
C GLU A 22 4.21 -10.44 -4.97
N PHE A 23 3.50 -9.33 -5.12
CA PHE A 23 4.02 -7.99 -4.86
C PHE A 23 3.53 -7.50 -3.50
N TYR A 24 4.45 -6.93 -2.73
CA TYR A 24 4.14 -6.29 -1.46
C TYR A 24 4.13 -4.78 -1.68
N SER A 25 2.96 -4.16 -1.53
CA SER A 25 2.77 -2.74 -1.81
C SER A 25 2.47 -1.93 -0.55
N LEU A 26 2.88 -0.67 -0.57
CA LEU A 26 2.56 0.35 0.40
C LEU A 26 1.78 1.46 -0.28
N LYS A 27 0.69 1.88 0.35
CA LYS A 27 0.01 3.11 -0.01
C LYS A 27 0.43 4.24 0.92
N LEU A 28 0.92 5.31 0.31
CA LEU A 28 1.23 6.57 0.94
C LEU A 28 0.06 7.52 0.70
N ILE A 29 -0.33 8.26 1.72
CA ILE A 29 -1.39 9.27 1.69
C ILE A 29 -0.81 10.63 2.06
N ASN A 30 -1.53 11.71 1.76
CA ASN A 30 -1.09 13.09 2.03
C ASN A 30 0.25 13.45 1.38
N LEU A 31 0.59 12.83 0.25
CA LEU A 31 1.72 13.26 -0.57
C LEU A 31 1.43 14.63 -1.18
N ASP A 32 2.46 15.46 -1.29
CA ASP A 32 2.41 16.67 -2.09
C ASP A 32 2.12 16.28 -3.55
N THR A 33 1.14 16.96 -4.15
CA THR A 33 0.75 16.78 -5.56
C THR A 33 1.89 16.98 -6.57
N ARG A 34 2.99 17.61 -6.15
CA ARG A 34 4.22 17.79 -6.94
C ARG A 34 5.13 16.57 -6.91
N CYS A 35 4.94 15.66 -5.95
CA CYS A 35 5.73 14.45 -5.87
C CYS A 35 5.36 13.52 -7.03
N SER A 36 6.36 13.22 -7.84
CA SER A 36 6.26 12.34 -8.99
C SER A 36 6.64 10.91 -8.63
N PRO A 37 6.31 9.91 -9.47
CA PRO A 37 6.76 8.54 -9.25
C PRO A 37 8.30 8.45 -9.26
N PHE A 38 8.95 9.37 -9.97
CA PHE A 38 10.40 9.44 -10.05
C PHE A 38 11.05 9.92 -8.74
N ASP A 39 10.39 10.81 -7.99
CA ASP A 39 10.85 11.22 -6.65
C ASP A 39 10.79 10.04 -5.68
N LEU A 40 9.70 9.28 -5.67
CA LEU A 40 9.51 8.08 -4.84
C LEU A 40 10.51 6.97 -5.20
N MET A 41 10.77 6.76 -6.50
CA MET A 41 11.77 5.82 -7.01
C MET A 41 13.19 6.23 -6.59
N GLN A 42 13.54 7.51 -6.80
CA GLN A 42 14.86 8.03 -6.46
C GLN A 42 15.10 7.98 -4.94
N PHE A 43 14.09 8.33 -4.14
CA PHE A 43 14.15 8.20 -2.68
C PHE A 43 14.44 6.76 -2.30
N SER A 44 13.66 5.79 -2.78
CA SER A 44 13.86 4.37 -2.46
C SER A 44 15.27 3.87 -2.83
N THR A 45 15.71 4.18 -4.06
CA THR A 45 17.02 3.74 -4.58
C THR A 45 18.20 4.39 -3.87
N SER A 46 18.06 5.63 -3.38
CA SER A 46 19.10 6.29 -2.59
C SER A 46 19.41 5.59 -1.26
N TYR A 47 18.47 4.78 -0.75
CA TYR A 47 18.65 3.94 0.44
C TYR A 47 18.92 2.46 0.10
N GLY A 48 19.24 2.16 -1.16
CA GLY A 48 19.55 0.79 -1.61
C GLY A 48 18.34 -0.13 -1.73
N LEU A 49 17.13 0.43 -1.79
CA LEU A 49 15.89 -0.32 -2.04
C LEU A 49 15.53 -0.22 -3.53
N ASN A 50 15.04 -1.32 -4.12
CA ASN A 50 14.69 -1.35 -5.53
C ASN A 50 13.20 -1.71 -5.70
N PRO A 51 12.31 -0.71 -5.71
CA PRO A 51 10.88 -0.96 -5.91
C PRO A 51 10.65 -1.44 -7.35
N CYS A 52 9.74 -2.40 -7.51
CA CYS A 52 9.37 -2.94 -8.81
C CYS A 52 8.26 -2.12 -9.48
N TYR A 53 7.49 -1.37 -8.70
CA TYR A 53 6.46 -0.47 -9.18
C TYR A 53 6.36 0.75 -8.28
N VAL A 54 6.20 1.91 -8.89
CA VAL A 54 6.03 3.19 -8.20
C VAL A 54 5.05 4.04 -8.99
N ASP A 55 4.08 4.64 -8.31
CA ASP A 55 3.14 5.58 -8.89
C ASP A 55 2.77 6.70 -7.90
N SER A 56 2.31 7.82 -8.41
CA SER A 56 1.87 8.98 -7.63
C SER A 56 0.69 9.65 -8.33
N PHE A 57 -0.34 9.96 -7.55
CA PHE A 57 -1.60 10.48 -8.04
C PHE A 57 -1.80 11.93 -7.57
N ARG A 58 -2.55 12.70 -8.35
CA ARG A 58 -2.78 14.14 -8.11
C ARG A 58 -3.59 14.42 -6.83
N ASP A 59 -4.21 13.42 -6.23
CA ASP A 59 -4.95 13.51 -4.97
C ASP A 59 -4.05 13.28 -3.73
N GLY A 60 -2.73 13.23 -3.92
CA GLY A 60 -1.78 13.04 -2.83
C GLY A 60 -1.68 11.59 -2.37
N ILE A 61 -2.00 10.64 -3.25
CA ILE A 61 -1.76 9.22 -3.03
C ILE A 61 -0.46 8.82 -3.76
N GLY A 62 0.37 8.02 -3.10
CA GLY A 62 1.51 7.35 -3.72
C GLY A 62 1.43 5.85 -3.50
N ILE A 63 1.91 5.06 -4.46
CA ILE A 63 2.00 3.61 -4.37
C ILE A 63 3.45 3.22 -4.61
N VAL A 64 4.00 2.38 -3.73
CA VAL A 64 5.34 1.79 -3.89
C VAL A 64 5.20 0.30 -3.65
N ALA A 65 5.69 -0.52 -4.58
CA ALA A 65 5.67 -1.98 -4.44
C ALA A 65 7.06 -2.59 -4.58
N PHE A 66 7.28 -3.68 -3.85
CA PHE A 66 8.51 -4.46 -3.83
C PHE A 66 8.21 -5.94 -4.06
N ARG A 67 9.15 -6.65 -4.68
CA ARG A 67 9.11 -8.12 -4.80
C ARG A 67 9.42 -8.85 -3.49
N LYS A 68 10.11 -8.20 -2.56
CA LYS A 68 10.52 -8.80 -1.28
C LYS A 68 9.85 -8.08 -0.12
N MET A 69 9.11 -8.80 0.72
CA MET A 69 8.50 -8.27 1.93
C MET A 69 9.52 -7.58 2.86
N ASN A 70 10.76 -8.07 2.89
CA ASN A 70 11.83 -7.44 3.68
C ASN A 70 12.17 -6.02 3.20
N ASP A 71 12.11 -5.78 1.89
CA ASP A 71 12.40 -4.45 1.33
C ASP A 71 11.25 -3.50 1.62
N LEU A 72 9.99 -3.98 1.56
CA LEU A 72 8.82 -3.23 2.01
C LEU A 72 8.94 -2.83 3.49
N LYS A 73 9.32 -3.76 4.37
CA LYS A 73 9.49 -3.48 5.81
C LYS A 73 10.56 -2.43 6.06
N LYS A 74 11.72 -2.55 5.41
CA LYS A 74 12.78 -1.54 5.46
C LYS A 74 12.31 -0.19 4.94
N PHE A 75 11.50 -0.17 3.89
CA PHE A 75 10.92 1.06 3.37
C PHE A 75 9.98 1.70 4.40
N VAL A 76 9.10 0.93 5.05
CA VAL A 76 8.24 1.44 6.13
C VAL A 76 9.07 1.98 7.31
N GLU A 77 10.12 1.28 7.74
CA GLU A 77 11.03 1.76 8.78
C GLU A 77 11.68 3.09 8.39
N LEU A 78 12.17 3.19 7.15
CA LEU A 78 12.74 4.42 6.59
C LEU A 78 11.71 5.56 6.63
N LEU A 79 10.48 5.33 6.17
CA LEU A 79 9.44 6.33 6.15
C LEU A 79 9.03 6.80 7.56
N ASN A 80 9.10 5.93 8.57
CA ASN A 80 8.81 6.31 9.96
C ASN A 80 9.89 7.21 10.59
N VAL A 81 11.15 7.10 10.15
CA VAL A 81 12.25 7.93 10.66
C VAL A 81 12.48 9.20 9.82
N THR A 82 11.94 9.25 8.60
CA THR A 82 12.16 10.35 7.65
C THR A 82 10.88 11.17 7.52
N PRO A 83 10.83 12.41 8.05
CA PRO A 83 9.59 13.18 8.09
C PRO A 83 9.13 13.73 6.72
N ALA A 84 9.98 13.64 5.69
CA ALA A 84 9.67 14.10 4.35
C ALA A 84 10.57 13.45 3.29
N ILE A 85 10.08 13.38 2.05
CA ILE A 85 10.81 12.92 0.86
C ILE A 85 11.33 14.13 0.08
N PRO A 86 12.61 14.17 -0.33
CA PRO A 86 13.15 15.19 -1.22
C PRO A 86 12.51 15.15 -2.61
N LEU A 87 12.10 16.32 -3.10
CA LEU A 87 11.61 16.49 -4.46
C LEU A 87 12.76 16.92 -5.37
N LEU A 88 12.86 16.30 -6.56
CA LEU A 88 13.91 16.58 -7.54
C LEU A 88 13.81 17.98 -8.15
N MET A 89 12.62 18.56 -8.17
CA MET A 89 12.43 19.97 -8.59
C MET A 89 12.84 20.99 -7.51
N GLY A 90 13.43 20.52 -6.40
CA GLY A 90 13.72 21.34 -5.23
C GLY A 90 12.51 21.43 -4.32
N GLY A 91 12.60 20.81 -3.15
CA GLY A 91 11.54 20.81 -2.15
C GLY A 91 11.52 19.55 -1.30
N LEU A 92 10.56 19.48 -0.39
CA LEU A 92 10.30 18.33 0.46
C LEU A 92 8.78 18.07 0.47
N THR A 93 8.39 16.80 0.50
CA THR A 93 7.00 16.38 0.67
C THR A 93 6.83 15.57 1.94
N SER A 94 5.86 15.93 2.77
CA SER A 94 5.36 15.05 3.84
C SER A 94 4.44 13.99 3.25
N PHE A 95 4.18 12.94 4.02
CA PHE A 95 3.20 11.90 3.69
C PHE A 95 2.77 11.19 4.98
N SER A 96 1.80 10.30 4.89
CA SER A 96 1.45 9.33 5.93
C SER A 96 1.30 7.95 5.29
N ILE A 97 1.46 6.90 6.08
CA ILE A 97 1.31 5.53 5.60
C ILE A 97 -0.15 5.12 5.80
N ASP A 98 -0.77 4.53 4.77
CA ASP A 98 -2.08 3.91 4.93
C ASP A 98 -1.92 2.61 5.72
N ASP A 99 -2.52 2.53 6.90
CA ASP A 99 -2.50 1.35 7.76
C ASP A 99 -3.43 0.26 7.20
N THR A 100 -3.15 -0.27 6.01
CA THR A 100 -3.85 -1.43 5.48
C THR A 100 -3.27 -2.73 6.07
N GLU A 101 -3.44 -2.92 7.38
CA GLU A 101 -3.74 -4.20 8.04
C GLU A 101 -3.87 -4.03 9.57
N LYS A 102 -5.08 -3.72 10.03
CA LYS A 102 -5.60 -4.26 11.30
C LYS A 102 -6.87 -5.01 11.00
N ASN A 103 -6.72 -6.29 10.66
CA ASN A 103 -7.83 -7.23 10.71
C ASN A 103 -8.23 -7.43 12.19
N LYS A 104 -9.08 -6.53 12.71
CA LYS A 104 -9.87 -6.74 13.94
C LYS A 104 -11.34 -6.58 13.57
N GLY A 105 -12.04 -7.70 13.58
CA GLY A 105 -13.43 -7.81 13.14
C GLY A 105 -14.42 -6.93 13.91
N ARG A 106 -15.57 -6.74 13.25
CA ARG A 106 -16.91 -6.40 13.77
C ARG A 106 -17.01 -5.22 14.76
N LYS A 107 -17.63 -4.14 14.29
CA LYS A 107 -19.09 -3.93 14.49
C LYS A 107 -19.62 -2.84 13.56
N ARG A 108 -20.45 -3.24 12.60
CA ARG A 108 -21.46 -2.34 12.03
C ARG A 108 -22.48 -2.04 13.13
N ARG A 109 -22.70 -0.78 13.46
CA ARG A 109 -23.97 -0.33 14.05
C ARG A 109 -24.61 0.60 13.03
N GLY A 110 -25.69 0.10 12.45
CA GLY A 110 -26.63 0.93 11.69
C GLY A 110 -27.38 1.87 12.64
N GLU A 111 -27.53 3.10 12.16
CA GLU A 111 -28.81 3.81 12.02
C GLU A 111 -29.86 3.65 13.14
N ARG A 112 -30.13 4.76 13.82
CA ARG A 112 -31.47 5.18 14.22
C ARG A 112 -31.52 6.71 14.15
N ASP A 113 -32.27 7.21 13.19
CA ASP A 113 -32.97 8.48 13.33
C ASP A 113 -33.96 8.33 14.49
N ASP A 114 -33.92 9.26 15.45
CA ASP A 114 -35.17 9.82 15.97
C ASP A 114 -34.92 11.16 16.67
N ASP A 115 -35.93 12.00 16.50
CA ASP A 115 -35.98 13.43 16.67
C ASP A 115 -35.96 13.89 18.14
N THR A 116 -35.87 15.21 18.32
CA THR A 116 -36.15 15.99 19.55
C THR A 116 -35.06 16.10 20.62
N THR A 117 -34.33 17.23 20.65
CA THR A 117 -34.65 18.36 21.54
C THR A 117 -33.59 19.48 21.49
N LEU A 118 -34.08 20.67 21.16
CA LEU A 118 -33.50 21.99 21.38
C LEU A 118 -32.53 22.11 22.56
N SER A 119 -31.39 22.77 22.33
CA SER A 119 -30.99 23.94 23.13
C SER A 119 -29.94 24.80 22.41
N LYS A 120 -30.33 26.05 22.18
CA LYS A 120 -29.58 27.15 21.58
C LYS A 120 -28.38 27.53 22.47
N CYS A 121 -27.24 27.83 21.85
CA CYS A 121 -26.34 28.87 22.33
C CYS A 121 -25.76 29.62 21.12
N PHE A 122 -26.34 30.80 20.89
CA PHE A 122 -25.85 31.82 19.97
C PHE A 122 -24.55 32.42 20.50
N LYS A 123 -23.56 32.58 19.62
CA LYS A 123 -22.71 33.77 19.57
C LYS A 123 -22.52 34.14 18.11
N GLN A 124 -22.98 35.32 17.74
CA GLN A 124 -22.70 35.93 16.45
C GLN A 124 -22.13 37.31 16.75
N ASP A 125 -20.91 37.53 16.25
CA ASP A 125 -20.18 38.78 16.33
C ASP A 125 -20.72 39.78 15.29
N TYR A 126 -20.67 41.06 15.70
CA TYR A 126 -20.98 42.33 15.01
C TYR A 126 -22.44 42.75 14.88
#